data_AF-A0A2J0M4M2-F1
#
_entry.id   AF-A0A2J0M4M2-F1
#
_cell.length_a   1.000
_cell.length_b   1.000
_cell.length_c   1.000
_cell.angle_alpha   90.00
_cell.angle_beta   90.00
_cell.angle_gamma   90.00
#
_symmetry.space_group_name_H-M   'P 1'
#
loop_
_entity.id
_entity.type
_entity.pdbx_description
1 polymer ?
#
loop_
_entity_poly.entity_id
_entity_poly.type
_entity_poly.pdbx_seq_one_letter_code
_entity_poly.pdbx_strand_id
1 'polypeptide(L)'
;MFAKLFRKKLYLVHNGDLVLPREGGILNRILEKVYYLSSAFAIKNSEGIVVHTEDYAENSKLLSRYKQKWIVAQPPVLIPKITQADMDDFKKI
;
A
#
# COMPACT_ATOMS: atom_id res chain seq x y z
N MET A 1 -18.15 -0.40 5.61
CA MET A 1 -19.57 -0.26 5.99
C MET A 1 -19.83 -0.78 7.41
N PHE A 2 -19.46 -2.03 7.72
CA PHE A 2 -19.58 -2.59 9.08
C PHE A 2 -18.94 -1.72 10.16
N ALA A 3 -17.72 -1.23 9.94
CA ALA A 3 -17.05 -0.34 10.89
C ALA A 3 -17.92 0.89 11.23
N LYS A 4 -18.51 1.56 10.23
CA LYS A 4 -19.45 2.68 10.46
C LYS A 4 -20.71 2.24 11.20
N LEU A 5 -21.29 1.10 10.83
CA LEU A 5 -22.48 0.55 11.50
C LEU A 5 -22.24 0.29 12.99
N PHE A 6 -21.06 -0.22 13.34
CA PHE A 6 -20.66 -0.50 14.72
C PHE A 6 -19.91 0.67 15.38
N ARG A 7 -19.90 1.86 14.77
CA ARG A 7 -19.18 3.06 15.26
C ARG A 7 -17.70 2.80 15.59
N LYS A 8 -17.05 1.94 14.80
CA LYS A 8 -15.61 1.66 14.86
C LYS A 8 -14.87 2.44 13.78
N LYS A 9 -13.68 2.92 14.11
CA LYS A 9 -12.75 3.52 13.13
C LYS A 9 -12.21 2.43 12.21
N LEU A 10 -12.08 2.74 10.93
CA LEU A 10 -11.50 1.87 9.91
C LEU A 10 -10.27 2.55 9.32
N TYR A 11 -9.12 1.90 9.42
CA TYR A 11 -7.91 2.26 8.69
C TYR A 11 -7.55 1.11 7.76
N LEU A 12 -7.13 1.45 6.55
CA LEU A 12 -6.71 0.48 5.55
C LEU A 12 -5.19 0.52 5.42
N VAL A 13 -4.55 -0.64 5.26
CA VAL A 13 -3.14 -0.70 4.84
C VAL A 13 -3.13 -1.07 3.37
N HIS A 14 -2.59 -0.19 2.53
CA HIS A 14 -2.55 -0.42 1.09
C HIS A 14 -1.12 -0.74 0.64
N ASN A 15 -0.91 -1.99 0.20
CA ASN A 15 0.43 -2.48 -0.14
C ASN A 15 0.80 -2.31 -1.62
N GLY A 16 -0.18 -2.22 -2.52
CA GLY A 16 0.11 -2.21 -3.96
C GLY A 16 -1.15 -2.16 -4.81
N ASP A 17 -1.02 -1.56 -5.98
CA ASP A 17 -2.09 -1.52 -6.98
C ASP A 17 -2.17 -2.87 -7.70
N LEU A 18 -3.39 -3.38 -7.93
CA LEU A 18 -3.57 -4.60 -8.71
C LEU A 18 -3.37 -4.32 -10.20
N VAL A 19 -2.37 -4.98 -10.78
CA VAL A 19 -2.13 -5.06 -12.22
C VAL A 19 -1.97 -6.53 -12.58
N LEU A 20 -2.97 -7.09 -13.24
CA LEU A 20 -2.99 -8.47 -13.70
C LEU A 20 -2.35 -8.60 -15.09
N PRO A 21 -1.85 -9.79 -15.45
CA PRO A 21 -1.35 -10.09 -16.80
C PRO A 21 -2.41 -9.86 -17.89
N ARG A 22 -1.98 -9.48 -19.09
CA ARG A 22 -2.87 -9.26 -20.24
C ARG A 22 -3.32 -10.58 -20.87
N GLU A 23 -2.54 -11.64 -20.67
CA GLU A 23 -2.77 -13.00 -21.16
C GLU A 23 -4.06 -13.59 -20.62
N GLY A 24 -4.51 -13.18 -19.42
CA GLY A 24 -5.82 -13.57 -18.87
C GLY A 24 -7.01 -12.78 -19.43
N GLY A 25 -6.78 -11.93 -20.44
CA GLY A 25 -7.82 -11.30 -21.25
C GLY A 25 -8.87 -10.53 -20.47
N ILE A 26 -10.13 -10.68 -20.89
CA ILE A 26 -11.29 -9.95 -20.36
C ILE A 26 -11.52 -10.24 -18.88
N LEU A 27 -11.35 -11.49 -18.46
CA LEU A 27 -11.57 -11.88 -17.07
C LEU A 27 -10.64 -11.10 -16.12
N ASN A 28 -9.35 -10.99 -16.46
CA ASN A 28 -8.40 -10.20 -15.67
C ASN A 28 -8.78 -8.71 -15.62
N ARG A 29 -9.27 -8.13 -16.73
CA ARG A 29 -9.72 -6.72 -16.71
C ARG A 29 -10.95 -6.53 -15.82
N ILE A 30 -11.87 -7.49 -15.80
CA ILE A 30 -13.03 -7.47 -14.90
C ILE A 30 -12.56 -7.54 -13.45
N LEU A 31 -11.66 -8.47 -13.12
CA LEU A 31 -11.13 -8.63 -11.75
C LEU A 31 -10.39 -7.37 -11.27
N GLU A 32 -9.55 -6.77 -12.11
CA GLU A 32 -8.94 -5.47 -11.82
C GLU A 32 -10.00 -4.39 -11.54
N LYS A 33 -11.01 -4.28 -12.40
CA LYS A 33 -12.07 -3.28 -12.22
C LYS A 33 -12.83 -3.49 -10.91
N VAL A 34 -13.17 -4.72 -10.57
CA VAL A 34 -13.80 -5.07 -9.29
C VAL A 34 -12.90 -4.73 -8.12
N TYR A 35 -11.60 -5.01 -8.21
CA TYR A 35 -10.62 -4.63 -7.20
C TYR A 35 -10.57 -3.10 -7.00
N TYR A 36 -10.43 -2.31 -8.07
CA TYR A 36 -10.36 -0.85 -7.95
C TYR A 36 -11.66 -0.25 -7.41
N LEU A 37 -12.82 -0.76 -7.84
CA LEU A 37 -14.11 -0.31 -7.34
C LEU A 37 -14.32 -0.63 -5.86
N SER A 38 -14.02 -1.87 -5.45
CA SER A 38 -14.17 -2.29 -4.05
C SER A 38 -13.17 -1.55 -3.13
N SER A 39 -11.94 -1.34 -3.59
CA SER A 39 -10.92 -0.60 -2.84
C SER A 39 -11.26 0.89 -2.73
N ALA A 40 -11.73 1.53 -3.81
CA ALA A 40 -12.22 2.90 -3.76
C ALA A 40 -13.41 3.06 -2.79
N PHE A 41 -14.34 2.10 -2.79
CA PHE A 41 -15.45 2.08 -1.85
C PHE A 41 -14.99 1.92 -0.39
N ALA A 42 -14.02 1.05 -0.14
CA ALA A 42 -13.42 0.86 1.18
C ALA A 42 -12.73 2.15 1.67
N ILE A 43 -11.89 2.75 0.82
CA ILE A 43 -11.18 4.00 1.11
C ILE A 43 -12.15 5.14 1.41
N LYS A 44 -13.21 5.30 0.61
CA LYS A 44 -14.22 6.34 0.86
C LYS A 44 -14.86 6.18 2.24
N ASN A 45 -14.96 4.95 2.74
CA ASN A 45 -15.55 4.61 4.03
C ASN A 45 -14.56 4.45 5.18
N SER A 46 -13.25 4.61 4.96
CA SER A 46 -12.23 4.60 6.00
C SER A 46 -11.97 6.01 6.57
N GLU A 47 -11.38 6.06 7.75
CA GLU A 47 -10.84 7.28 8.36
C GLU A 47 -9.50 7.67 7.72
N GLY A 48 -8.70 6.69 7.32
CA GLY A 48 -7.42 6.90 6.65
C GLY A 48 -6.91 5.65 5.93
N ILE A 49 -5.81 5.82 5.22
CA ILE A 49 -5.11 4.80 4.44
C ILE A 49 -3.63 4.88 4.77
N VAL A 50 -3.08 3.84 5.35
CA VAL A 50 -1.65 3.69 5.58
C VAL A 50 -0.97 3.29 4.28
N VAL A 51 0.02 4.08 3.86
CA VAL A 51 0.82 3.88 2.65
C VAL A 51 2.31 3.94 3.01
N HIS A 52 3.14 3.13 2.35
CA HIS A 52 4.56 3.00 2.73
C HIS A 52 5.39 4.24 2.40
N THR A 53 5.14 4.86 1.24
CA THR A 53 5.83 6.08 0.78
C THR A 53 4.84 7.03 0.11
N GLU A 54 5.15 8.34 0.16
CA GLU A 54 4.35 9.35 -0.55
C GLU A 54 4.49 9.18 -2.08
N ASP A 55 5.71 8.94 -2.57
CA ASP A 55 5.99 8.71 -4.00
C ASP A 55 5.13 7.59 -4.60
N TYR A 56 5.00 6.45 -3.91
CA TYR A 56 4.12 5.37 -4.34
C TYR A 56 2.65 5.81 -4.38
N ALA A 57 2.18 6.53 -3.35
CA ALA A 57 0.79 6.96 -3.26
C ALA A 57 0.42 8.00 -4.33
N GLU A 58 1.36 8.88 -4.69
CA GLU A 58 1.21 9.86 -5.77
C GLU A 58 1.12 9.22 -7.16
N ASN A 59 1.88 8.15 -7.38
CA ASN A 59 1.91 7.44 -8.66
C ASN A 59 0.87 6.30 -8.78
N SER A 60 0.17 5.96 -7.70
CA SER A 60 -0.88 4.95 -7.69
C SER A 60 -2.12 5.42 -8.47
N LYS A 61 -2.69 4.53 -9.28
CA LYS A 61 -3.95 4.78 -10.02
C LYS A 61 -5.15 4.94 -9.08
N LEU A 62 -5.06 4.32 -7.90
CA LEU A 62 -6.10 4.35 -6.89
C LEU A 62 -5.88 5.47 -5.87
N LEU A 63 -4.70 5.55 -5.27
CA LEU A 63 -4.44 6.34 -4.07
C LEU A 63 -4.31 7.83 -4.36
N SER A 64 -3.78 8.23 -5.52
CA SER A 64 -3.59 9.62 -5.96
C SER A 64 -4.84 10.51 -5.79
N ARG A 65 -6.04 9.91 -5.85
CA ARG A 65 -7.33 10.59 -5.73
C ARG A 65 -7.78 10.83 -4.28
N TYR A 66 -7.02 10.33 -3.30
CA TYR A 66 -7.37 10.32 -1.88
C TYR A 66 -6.25 10.88 -1.00
N LYS A 67 -5.46 11.85 -1.50
CA LYS A 67 -4.32 12.46 -0.78
C LYS A 67 -4.66 12.92 0.64
N GLN A 68 -5.86 13.46 0.83
CA GLN A 68 -6.38 13.90 2.14
C GLN A 68 -6.58 12.77 3.17
N LYS A 69 -6.53 11.50 2.75
CA LYS A 69 -6.71 10.33 3.63
C LYS A 69 -5.42 9.57 3.89
N TRP A 70 -4.29 9.97 3.30
CA TRP A 70 -3.04 9.25 3.44
C TRP A 70 -2.45 9.39 4.85
N ILE A 71 -1.87 8.29 5.31
CA ILE A 71 -1.04 8.21 6.49
C ILE A 71 0.24 7.53 6.03
N VAL A 72 1.28 8.32 5.76
CA VAL A 72 2.56 7.78 5.28
C VAL A 72 3.29 7.16 6.46
N ALA A 73 3.50 5.85 6.43
CA ALA A 73 4.23 5.12 7.46
C ALA A 73 5.06 4.01 6.81
N GLN A 74 6.38 4.13 6.91
CA GLN A 74 7.30 3.11 6.41
C GLN A 74 7.21 1.83 7.24
N PRO A 75 7.42 0.66 6.63
CA PRO A 75 7.46 -0.59 7.37
C PRO A 75 8.63 -0.58 8.36
N PRO A 76 8.48 -1.21 9.54
CA PRO A 76 9.59 -1.32 10.47
C PRO A 76 10.69 -2.18 9.87
N VAL A 77 11.94 -1.71 9.95
CA VAL A 77 13.12 -2.46 9.51
C VAL A 77 14.00 -2.73 10.73
N LEU A 78 14.42 -3.98 10.89
CA LEU A 78 15.42 -4.35 11.89
C LEU A 78 16.78 -3.86 11.39
N ILE A 79 17.39 -2.94 12.14
CA ILE A 79 18.74 -2.48 11.87
C ILE A 79 19.71 -3.47 12.54
N PRO A 80 20.49 -4.26 11.76
CA PRO A 80 21.46 -5.16 12.35
C PRO A 80 22.59 -4.37 13.02
N LYS A 81 23.15 -4.92 14.09
CA LYS A 81 24.35 -4.35 14.71
C LYS A 81 25.55 -4.65 13.80
N ILE A 82 26.19 -3.61 13.29
CA ILE A 82 27.40 -3.74 12.48
C ILE A 82 28.60 -4.00 13.40
N THR A 83 29.39 -5.02 13.08
CA THR A 83 30.62 -5.36 13.79
C THR A 83 31.86 -4.82 13.06
N GLN A 84 32.99 -4.74 13.75
CA GLN A 84 34.26 -4.36 13.12
C GLN A 84 34.67 -5.35 12.03
N ALA A 85 34.37 -6.64 12.20
CA ALA A 85 34.63 -7.66 11.20
C ALA A 85 33.87 -7.41 9.89
N ASP A 86 32.60 -6.99 9.98
CA ASP A 86 31.79 -6.62 8.81
C ASP A 86 32.41 -5.42 8.07
N MET A 87 32.94 -4.44 8.82
CA MET A 87 33.60 -3.25 8.26
C MET A 87 34.93 -3.59 7.59
N ASP A 88 35.71 -4.50 8.16
CA ASP A 88 37.00 -4.93 7.62
C ASP A 88 36.83 -5.82 6.39
N ASP A 89 35.74 -6.59 6.31
CA ASP A 89 35.37 -7.38 5.13
C ASP A 89 34.94 -6.48 3.97
N PHE A 90 34.07 -5.50 4.22
CA PHE A 90 33.60 -4.56 3.19
C PHE A 90 34.73 -3.79 2.50
N LYS A 91 35.79 -3.42 3.23
CA LYS A 91 36.94 -2.68 2.70
C LYS A 91 37.87 -3.50 1.78
N LYS A 92 37.71 -4.83 1.73
CA LYS A 92 38.52 -5.70 0.86
C LYS A 92 37.97 -5.80 -0.56
N ILE A 93 36.72 -5.36 -0.77
CA ILE A 93 36.06 -5.25 -2.07
C ILE A 93 36.52 -3.96 -2.76
#